data_AF-A0AAW0ENN2-F1
#
_entry.id   AF-A0AAW0ENN2-F1
#
_cell.length_a   1.000
_cell.length_b   1.000
_cell.length_c   1.000
_cell.angle_alpha   90.00
_cell.angle_beta   90.00
_cell.angle_gamma   90.00
#
_symmetry.space_group_name_H-M   'P 1'
#
loop_
_entity.id
_entity.type
_entity.pdbx_description
1 polymer ?
#
loop_
_entity_poly.entity_id
_entity_poly.type
_entity_poly.pdbx_seq_one_letter_code
_entity_poly.pdbx_strand_id
1 'polypeptide(L)'
;MLRRAAPLLAEFNFVPLISKVSHKETKYRLLTKDFVSVVQPGGGMPEMLKVDPAALTLLSATAFDDVEHLLRPSHLACLRRIFDDPEASDNDKFVALQLLKNANISSARVLPGCQDTGTAIIAGYRGEQVYVPGNDEEALSRGVYDVFKKRNLRYSQNVPLNMFDEKNTGTNLPAQIDLYATKGMEYHFMFVAKGGGSANKSYLLQETKSVLNPKSLRKFLQEKLALFGTSACPPYHVAVVIGGTSAEMTMKMVKYASCHYYDDIITKPDLKTGYTFRDLELEKEVLNICQHIGMGAQFGGKYYAHDARVIRMPRHGASCPIGIGVSCSADRQAFAKINKDGIWLEELETEPSKFLPDVKEDELLKTPPVKVNLNRPMSEVLQELTRYPVKTRLSLSGTIIVARDIAHARMREMIEEGKPLPDYMKQHPVYYAGPAKQPDGLPSGSFGPTTAGRMDPFVDLFQSQGGSMVMLAKGNRSKQVTDACKKYGGFYLGSIGGPAAVLAQDAIKKVECLDMKELGMEAVWKIDVEDFPAFIVVDDKGNDFFKQL
;
A
#
# COMPACT_ATOMS: atom_id res chain seq x y z
N MET A 1 -29.86 31.30 -45.70
CA MET A 1 -30.50 30.27 -44.83
C MET A 1 -29.62 29.03 -44.80
N LEU A 2 -28.75 28.87 -43.79
CA LEU A 2 -28.00 27.64 -43.59
C LEU A 2 -28.96 26.59 -43.01
N ARG A 3 -29.36 25.61 -43.84
CA ARG A 3 -30.12 24.43 -43.39
C ARG A 3 -29.24 23.69 -42.37
N ARG A 4 -29.65 23.70 -41.08
CA ARG A 4 -29.10 22.80 -40.06
C ARG A 4 -29.37 21.37 -40.56
N ALA A 5 -28.33 20.61 -40.83
CA ALA A 5 -28.47 19.18 -41.12
C ALA A 5 -29.15 18.52 -39.91
N ALA A 6 -30.24 17.80 -40.14
CA ALA A 6 -30.88 17.02 -39.09
C ALA A 6 -29.87 15.95 -38.62
N PRO A 7 -29.67 15.76 -37.31
CA PRO A 7 -28.77 14.72 -36.83
C PRO A 7 -29.29 13.35 -37.30
N LEU A 8 -28.38 12.54 -37.85
CA LEU A 8 -28.64 11.15 -38.22
C LEU A 8 -29.05 10.38 -36.94
N LEU A 9 -30.32 9.95 -36.86
CA LEU A 9 -30.80 9.05 -35.82
C LEU A 9 -30.21 7.65 -36.10
N ALA A 10 -29.23 7.25 -35.30
CA ALA A 10 -28.70 5.89 -35.32
C ALA A 10 -29.62 4.93 -34.55
N GLU A 11 -29.64 3.65 -34.93
CA GLU A 11 -30.38 2.60 -34.20
C GLU A 11 -29.78 2.32 -32.82
N PHE A 12 -30.61 1.78 -31.91
CA PHE A 12 -30.16 1.40 -30.56
C PHE A 12 -29.17 0.23 -30.62
N ASN A 13 -27.98 0.42 -30.04
CA ASN A 13 -26.97 -0.61 -29.88
C ASN A 13 -26.40 -0.56 -28.44
N PHE A 14 -26.67 -1.60 -27.64
CA PHE A 14 -26.13 -1.69 -26.30
C PHE A 14 -24.66 -2.14 -26.33
N VAL A 15 -23.79 -1.31 -25.76
CA VAL A 15 -22.38 -1.64 -25.51
C VAL A 15 -22.08 -1.24 -24.06
N PRO A 16 -21.52 -2.14 -23.24
CA PRO A 16 -21.27 -1.81 -21.84
C PRO A 16 -20.16 -0.77 -21.71
N LEU A 17 -20.17 -0.02 -20.61
CA LEU A 17 -19.11 0.95 -20.30
C LEU A 17 -17.71 0.29 -20.29
N ILE A 18 -17.66 -0.91 -19.72
CA ILE A 18 -16.45 -1.72 -19.55
C ILE A 18 -16.81 -3.12 -20.07
N SER A 19 -15.97 -3.69 -20.92
CA SER A 19 -16.14 -5.06 -21.39
C SER A 19 -15.94 -6.05 -20.24
N LYS A 20 -16.51 -7.26 -20.36
CA LYS A 20 -16.17 -8.35 -19.44
C LYS A 20 -14.69 -8.68 -19.60
N VAL A 21 -13.97 -8.74 -18.49
CA VAL A 21 -12.52 -9.00 -18.47
C VAL A 21 -12.26 -10.43 -18.01
N SER A 22 -11.33 -11.11 -18.67
CA SER A 22 -10.82 -12.42 -18.25
C SER A 22 -9.65 -12.27 -17.31
N HIS A 23 -9.23 -13.37 -16.67
CA HIS A 23 -8.02 -13.42 -15.87
C HIS A 23 -7.23 -14.66 -16.29
N LYS A 24 -6.80 -14.70 -17.57
CA LYS A 24 -6.27 -15.93 -18.21
C LYS A 24 -4.98 -16.43 -17.57
N GLU A 25 -4.14 -15.52 -17.13
CA GLU A 25 -2.86 -15.83 -16.48
C GLU A 25 -3.01 -16.16 -14.98
N THR A 26 -4.20 -15.99 -14.41
CA THR A 26 -4.46 -16.31 -13.00
C THR A 26 -4.67 -17.81 -12.82
N LYS A 27 -3.72 -18.45 -12.13
CA LYS A 27 -3.87 -19.83 -11.66
C LYS A 27 -4.71 -19.85 -10.39
N TYR A 28 -5.59 -20.85 -10.27
CA TYR A 28 -6.44 -21.05 -9.11
C TYR A 28 -6.17 -22.41 -8.48
N ARG A 29 -6.06 -22.44 -7.15
CA ARG A 29 -6.06 -23.65 -6.34
C ARG A 29 -7.47 -23.92 -5.79
N LEU A 30 -7.87 -25.18 -5.79
CA LEU A 30 -9.14 -25.63 -5.19
C LEU A 30 -8.97 -25.65 -3.66
N LEU A 31 -9.89 -25.01 -2.93
CA LEU A 31 -9.94 -25.06 -1.47
C LEU A 31 -10.72 -26.29 -1.00
N THR A 32 -11.92 -26.48 -1.53
CA THR A 32 -12.79 -27.63 -1.24
C THR A 32 -13.89 -27.73 -2.30
N LYS A 33 -14.46 -28.92 -2.44
CA LYS A 33 -15.70 -29.17 -3.21
C LYS A 33 -16.96 -29.10 -2.36
N ASP A 34 -16.82 -28.94 -1.04
CA ASP A 34 -17.94 -28.82 -0.11
C ASP A 34 -18.69 -27.49 -0.32
N PHE A 35 -19.81 -27.32 0.40
CA PHE A 35 -20.63 -26.11 0.48
C PHE A 35 -21.38 -25.71 -0.79
N VAL A 36 -21.18 -26.42 -1.90
CA VAL A 36 -21.85 -26.14 -3.18
C VAL A 36 -22.75 -27.30 -3.60
N SER A 37 -23.92 -26.98 -4.13
CA SER A 37 -24.81 -27.96 -4.76
C SER A 37 -25.62 -27.30 -5.87
N VAL A 38 -25.83 -28.01 -6.97
CA VAL A 38 -26.72 -27.56 -8.04
C VAL A 38 -28.12 -28.08 -7.72
N VAL A 39 -29.10 -27.18 -7.75
CA VAL A 39 -30.51 -27.49 -7.52
C VAL A 39 -31.34 -27.01 -8.70
N GLN A 40 -32.34 -27.79 -9.09
CA GLN A 40 -33.32 -27.39 -10.09
C GLN A 40 -34.54 -26.80 -9.39
N PRO A 41 -34.71 -25.46 -9.38
CA PRO A 41 -35.93 -24.83 -8.87
C PRO A 41 -37.14 -25.16 -9.76
N GLY A 42 -38.34 -25.09 -9.18
CA GLY A 42 -39.60 -25.17 -9.92
C GLY A 42 -39.93 -23.86 -10.67
N GLY A 43 -41.05 -23.84 -11.39
CA GLY A 43 -41.59 -22.60 -11.99
C GLY A 43 -40.86 -22.09 -13.23
N GLY A 44 -40.13 -22.95 -13.95
CA GLY A 44 -39.41 -22.58 -15.18
C GLY A 44 -38.10 -21.82 -14.95
N MET A 45 -37.63 -21.75 -13.71
CA MET A 45 -36.33 -21.16 -13.38
C MET A 45 -35.17 -22.07 -13.85
N PRO A 46 -34.01 -21.51 -14.26
CA PRO A 46 -32.83 -22.30 -14.61
C PRO A 46 -32.24 -22.99 -13.37
N GLU A 47 -31.31 -23.93 -13.58
CA GLU A 47 -30.51 -24.49 -12.50
C GLU A 47 -29.86 -23.39 -11.64
N MET A 48 -29.85 -23.60 -10.34
CA MET A 48 -29.26 -22.68 -9.37
C MET A 48 -28.12 -23.36 -8.62
N LEU A 49 -27.03 -22.65 -8.41
CA LEU A 49 -25.97 -23.03 -7.49
C LEU A 49 -26.32 -22.54 -6.09
N LYS A 50 -26.67 -23.48 -5.21
CA LYS A 50 -26.77 -23.21 -3.78
C LYS A 50 -25.37 -23.21 -3.17
N VAL A 51 -25.01 -22.10 -2.52
CA VAL A 51 -23.72 -21.91 -1.84
C VAL A 51 -23.98 -21.68 -0.35
N ASP A 52 -23.47 -22.55 0.51
CA ASP A 52 -23.54 -22.37 1.95
C ASP A 52 -22.74 -21.11 2.38
N PRO A 53 -23.27 -20.23 3.25
CA PRO A 53 -22.55 -19.03 3.70
C PRO A 53 -21.16 -19.32 4.30
N ALA A 54 -20.94 -20.50 4.89
CA ALA A 54 -19.64 -20.91 5.41
C ALA A 54 -18.54 -20.97 4.31
N ALA A 55 -18.93 -21.15 3.04
CA ALA A 55 -18.03 -21.03 1.90
C ALA A 55 -17.39 -19.63 1.82
N LEU A 56 -18.20 -18.59 2.08
CA LEU A 56 -17.74 -17.19 2.02
C LEU A 56 -16.79 -16.89 3.18
N THR A 57 -17.08 -17.41 4.37
CA THR A 57 -16.20 -17.31 5.55
C THR A 57 -14.87 -18.01 5.31
N LEU A 58 -14.89 -19.25 4.83
CA LEU A 58 -13.67 -20.00 4.49
C LEU A 58 -12.84 -19.25 3.45
N LEU A 59 -13.49 -18.80 2.39
CA LEU A 59 -12.83 -18.14 1.27
C LEU A 59 -12.18 -16.82 1.69
N SER A 60 -12.90 -15.94 2.40
CA SER A 60 -12.34 -14.65 2.82
C SER A 60 -11.23 -14.83 3.85
N ALA A 61 -11.39 -15.72 4.84
CA ALA A 61 -10.34 -16.02 5.82
C ALA A 61 -9.06 -16.53 5.14
N THR A 62 -9.19 -17.45 4.18
CA THR A 62 -8.05 -18.03 3.46
C THR A 62 -7.39 -17.00 2.54
N ALA A 63 -8.19 -16.20 1.82
CA ALA A 63 -7.67 -15.16 0.94
C ALA A 63 -6.84 -14.12 1.71
N PHE A 64 -7.37 -13.62 2.83
CA PHE A 64 -6.65 -12.68 3.68
C PHE A 64 -5.46 -13.33 4.42
N ASP A 65 -5.48 -14.63 4.73
CA ASP A 65 -4.28 -15.31 5.24
C ASP A 65 -3.18 -15.36 4.18
N ASP A 66 -3.52 -15.70 2.94
CA ASP A 66 -2.55 -15.82 1.85
C ASP A 66 -1.96 -14.47 1.46
N VAL A 67 -2.78 -13.43 1.23
CA VAL A 67 -2.27 -12.14 0.73
C VAL A 67 -1.44 -11.39 1.78
N GLU A 68 -1.56 -11.70 3.07
CA GLU A 68 -0.74 -11.05 4.11
C GLU A 68 0.66 -11.64 4.24
N HIS A 69 0.88 -12.83 3.68
CA HIS A 69 2.11 -13.62 3.85
C HIS A 69 2.80 -13.94 2.52
N LEU A 70 2.04 -14.00 1.43
CA LEU A 70 2.50 -14.38 0.10
C LEU A 70 2.28 -13.22 -0.88
N LEU A 71 3.02 -13.27 -1.99
CA LEU A 71 2.93 -12.27 -3.07
C LEU A 71 2.72 -12.98 -4.40
N ARG A 72 2.26 -12.23 -5.41
CA ARG A 72 2.18 -12.75 -6.78
C ARG A 72 3.59 -13.06 -7.32
N PRO A 73 3.79 -14.17 -8.05
CA PRO A 73 5.06 -14.46 -8.71
C PRO A 73 5.52 -13.33 -9.65
N SER A 74 4.60 -12.64 -10.31
CA SER A 74 4.90 -11.51 -11.21
C SER A 74 5.48 -10.31 -10.46
N HIS A 75 4.99 -10.01 -9.25
CA HIS A 75 5.55 -8.96 -8.40
C HIS A 75 6.97 -9.30 -7.95
N LEU A 76 7.19 -10.53 -7.47
CA LEU A 76 8.52 -11.03 -7.07
C LEU A 76 9.51 -11.03 -8.25
N ALA A 77 9.06 -11.38 -9.46
CA ALA A 77 9.87 -11.29 -10.67
C ALA A 77 10.26 -9.84 -11.04
N CYS A 78 9.41 -8.85 -10.74
CA CYS A 78 9.76 -7.45 -10.90
C CYS A 78 10.88 -7.04 -9.92
N LEU A 79 10.81 -7.46 -8.65
CA LEU A 79 11.89 -7.22 -7.69
C LEU A 79 13.20 -7.91 -8.11
N ARG A 80 13.14 -9.19 -8.53
CA ARG A 80 14.33 -9.93 -8.98
C ARG A 80 15.01 -9.28 -10.19
N ARG A 81 14.27 -8.71 -11.13
CA ARG A 81 14.85 -8.04 -12.31
C ARG A 81 15.69 -6.81 -11.98
N ILE A 82 15.49 -6.18 -10.83
CA ILE A 82 16.27 -5.00 -10.41
C ILE A 82 17.76 -5.34 -10.31
N PHE A 83 18.10 -6.58 -9.95
CA PHE A 83 19.49 -7.02 -9.80
C PHE A 83 20.20 -7.20 -11.15
N ASP A 84 19.46 -7.54 -12.20
CA ASP A 84 20.01 -7.78 -13.54
C ASP A 84 20.08 -6.49 -14.38
N ASP A 85 19.42 -5.42 -13.96
CA ASP A 85 19.44 -4.14 -14.67
C ASP A 85 20.73 -3.35 -14.33
N PRO A 86 21.59 -3.06 -15.32
CA PRO A 86 22.79 -2.25 -15.11
C PRO A 86 22.50 -0.79 -14.80
N GLU A 87 21.29 -0.30 -15.08
CA GLU A 87 20.86 1.07 -14.77
C GLU A 87 20.20 1.20 -13.39
N ALA A 88 19.95 0.09 -12.69
CA ALA A 88 19.50 0.11 -11.30
C ALA A 88 20.58 0.71 -10.40
N SER A 89 20.20 1.63 -9.51
CA SER A 89 21.13 2.14 -8.51
C SER A 89 21.49 1.06 -7.48
N ASP A 90 22.62 1.23 -6.79
CA ASP A 90 22.99 0.37 -5.67
C ASP A 90 21.88 0.37 -4.59
N ASN A 91 21.22 1.52 -4.38
CA ASN A 91 20.08 1.65 -3.46
C ASN A 91 18.82 0.93 -3.96
N ASP A 92 18.55 0.93 -5.28
CA ASP A 92 17.44 0.15 -5.86
C ASP A 92 17.61 -1.34 -5.53
N LYS A 93 18.82 -1.87 -5.74
CA LYS A 93 19.16 -3.27 -5.46
C LYS A 93 19.11 -3.59 -3.97
N PHE A 94 19.62 -2.69 -3.12
CA PHE A 94 19.57 -2.84 -1.67
C PHE A 94 18.12 -2.90 -1.16
N VAL A 95 17.25 -1.98 -1.57
CA VAL A 95 15.83 -1.97 -1.18
C VAL A 95 15.12 -3.22 -1.70
N ALA A 96 15.34 -3.60 -2.97
CA ALA A 96 14.77 -4.81 -3.54
C ALA A 96 15.18 -6.08 -2.77
N LEU A 97 16.42 -6.15 -2.28
CA LEU A 97 16.91 -7.28 -1.50
C LEU A 97 16.16 -7.40 -0.18
N GLN A 98 15.99 -6.29 0.54
CA GLN A 98 15.25 -6.28 1.81
C GLN A 98 13.79 -6.67 1.61
N LEU A 99 13.16 -6.24 0.50
CA LEU A 99 11.79 -6.63 0.15
C LEU A 99 11.67 -8.13 -0.18
N LEU A 100 12.63 -8.71 -0.90
CA LEU A 100 12.66 -10.15 -1.20
C LEU A 100 12.94 -11.00 0.04
N LYS A 101 13.89 -10.60 0.89
CA LYS A 101 14.13 -11.24 2.20
C LYS A 101 12.87 -11.22 3.05
N ASN A 102 12.16 -10.10 3.05
CA ASN A 102 10.91 -9.95 3.77
C ASN A 102 9.81 -10.89 3.27
N ALA A 103 9.67 -11.04 1.95
CA ALA A 103 8.73 -12.01 1.37
C ALA A 103 9.08 -13.46 1.80
N ASN A 104 10.37 -13.78 1.88
CA ASN A 104 10.84 -15.09 2.36
C ASN A 104 10.54 -15.33 3.85
N ILE A 105 10.66 -14.31 4.70
CA ILE A 105 10.28 -14.44 6.12
C ILE A 105 8.76 -14.57 6.25
N SER A 106 7.99 -13.77 5.50
CA SER A 106 6.53 -13.75 5.65
C SER A 106 5.86 -15.03 5.15
N SER A 107 6.44 -15.74 4.19
CA SER A 107 5.87 -17.00 3.68
C SER A 107 5.76 -18.10 4.73
N ALA A 108 6.51 -18.02 5.84
CA ALA A 108 6.38 -18.89 6.99
C ALA A 108 5.08 -18.66 7.81
N ARG A 109 4.30 -17.63 7.49
CA ARG A 109 3.01 -17.28 8.12
C ARG A 109 3.05 -16.96 9.61
N VAL A 110 4.22 -16.60 10.12
CA VAL A 110 4.40 -16.13 11.51
C VAL A 110 4.32 -14.61 11.59
N LEU A 111 5.08 -13.91 10.72
CA LEU A 111 5.11 -12.46 10.60
C LEU A 111 4.48 -12.05 9.25
N PRO A 112 3.50 -11.12 9.22
CA PRO A 112 2.98 -10.62 7.95
C PRO A 112 4.03 -9.79 7.20
N GLY A 113 3.93 -9.71 5.87
CA GLY A 113 4.91 -8.97 5.05
C GLY A 113 5.01 -7.48 5.39
N CYS A 114 3.96 -6.88 5.95
CA CYS A 114 3.95 -5.48 6.38
C CYS A 114 3.30 -5.36 7.77
N GLN A 115 3.73 -4.37 8.57
CA GLN A 115 3.06 -4.03 9.83
C GLN A 115 1.66 -3.48 9.60
N ASP A 116 1.44 -2.81 8.46
CA ASP A 116 0.12 -2.36 8.03
C ASP A 116 -0.56 -3.47 7.24
N THR A 117 -1.29 -4.33 7.93
CA THR A 117 -2.16 -5.37 7.34
C THR A 117 -3.40 -4.79 6.66
N GLY A 118 -3.50 -3.45 6.58
CA GLY A 118 -4.43 -2.75 5.71
C GLY A 118 -5.91 -2.90 6.05
N THR A 119 -6.73 -2.28 5.22
CA THR A 119 -8.18 -2.45 5.22
C THR A 119 -8.55 -3.65 4.35
N ALA A 120 -9.39 -4.53 4.89
CA ALA A 120 -9.97 -5.63 4.13
C ALA A 120 -11.02 -5.11 3.15
N ILE A 121 -10.75 -5.21 1.85
CA ILE A 121 -11.68 -4.83 0.77
C ILE A 121 -12.07 -6.10 0.01
N ILE A 122 -13.37 -6.28 -0.19
CA ILE A 122 -13.95 -7.43 -0.87
C ILE A 122 -14.92 -6.93 -1.94
N ALA A 123 -14.62 -7.24 -3.21
CA ALA A 123 -15.58 -7.06 -4.29
C ALA A 123 -16.11 -8.41 -4.72
N GLY A 124 -17.41 -8.65 -4.56
CA GLY A 124 -18.08 -9.87 -4.96
C GLY A 124 -19.01 -9.65 -6.14
N TYR A 125 -19.09 -10.60 -7.06
CA TYR A 125 -19.97 -10.57 -8.23
C TYR A 125 -20.83 -11.83 -8.25
N ARG A 126 -22.03 -11.73 -7.67
CA ARG A 126 -22.95 -12.86 -7.52
C ARG A 126 -23.79 -13.02 -8.77
N GLY A 127 -23.56 -14.12 -9.49
CA GLY A 127 -24.37 -14.48 -10.64
C GLY A 127 -25.83 -14.71 -10.25
N GLU A 128 -26.77 -14.38 -11.12
CA GLU A 128 -28.21 -14.52 -10.86
C GLU A 128 -28.65 -15.96 -10.53
N GLN A 129 -27.87 -16.97 -10.94
CA GLN A 129 -28.11 -18.37 -10.63
C GLN A 129 -27.42 -18.83 -9.35
N VAL A 130 -26.80 -17.93 -8.57
CA VAL A 130 -26.17 -18.27 -7.28
C VAL A 130 -27.09 -17.84 -6.14
N TYR A 131 -27.46 -18.80 -5.30
CA TYR A 131 -28.27 -18.58 -4.12
C TYR A 131 -27.49 -18.91 -2.84
N VAL A 132 -27.34 -17.90 -1.98
CA VAL A 132 -26.73 -18.02 -0.65
C VAL A 132 -27.85 -17.89 0.40
N PRO A 133 -28.15 -18.94 1.19
CA PRO A 133 -29.18 -18.88 2.23
C PRO A 133 -28.64 -18.18 3.49
N GLY A 134 -28.33 -16.89 3.40
CA GLY A 134 -27.79 -16.11 4.52
C GLY A 134 -27.43 -14.68 4.14
N ASN A 135 -26.65 -14.02 5.00
CA ASN A 135 -26.10 -12.70 4.74
C ASN A 135 -24.63 -12.82 4.28
N ASP A 136 -24.40 -12.54 3.00
CA ASP A 136 -23.10 -12.63 2.35
C ASP A 136 -22.04 -11.73 3.04
N GLU A 137 -22.41 -10.49 3.39
CA GLU A 137 -21.48 -9.53 4.01
C GLU A 137 -21.06 -9.97 5.42
N GLU A 138 -21.99 -10.50 6.20
CA GLU A 138 -21.71 -11.05 7.53
C GLU A 138 -20.78 -12.25 7.44
N ALA A 139 -21.06 -13.20 6.53
CA ALA A 139 -20.24 -14.38 6.34
C ALA A 139 -18.82 -14.04 5.85
N LEU A 140 -18.68 -13.07 4.95
CA LEU A 140 -17.38 -12.57 4.50
C LEU A 140 -16.63 -11.87 5.64
N SER A 141 -17.31 -11.01 6.41
CA SER A 141 -16.76 -10.30 7.57
C SER A 141 -16.31 -11.26 8.68
N ARG A 142 -17.03 -12.38 8.87
CA ARG A 142 -16.67 -13.45 9.80
C ARG A 142 -15.29 -14.02 9.46
N GLY A 143 -15.03 -14.30 8.18
CA GLY A 143 -13.74 -14.82 7.75
C GLY A 143 -12.60 -13.81 7.88
N VAL A 144 -12.86 -12.53 7.59
CA VAL A 144 -11.92 -11.43 7.87
C VAL A 144 -11.59 -11.38 9.36
N TYR A 145 -12.60 -11.34 10.22
CA TYR A 145 -12.37 -11.35 11.66
C TYR A 145 -11.55 -12.57 12.10
N ASP A 146 -11.88 -13.77 11.60
CA ASP A 146 -11.25 -15.02 12.04
C ASP A 146 -9.75 -15.04 11.74
N VAL A 147 -9.35 -14.64 10.53
CA VAL A 147 -7.93 -14.59 10.19
C VAL A 147 -7.21 -13.48 10.95
N PHE A 148 -7.80 -12.29 11.09
CA PHE A 148 -7.21 -11.20 11.86
C PHE A 148 -7.12 -11.51 13.36
N LYS A 149 -8.01 -12.35 13.89
CA LYS A 149 -7.91 -12.87 15.26
C LYS A 149 -6.82 -13.94 15.38
N LYS A 150 -6.82 -14.93 14.47
CA LYS A 150 -5.93 -16.10 14.48
C LYS A 150 -4.47 -15.75 14.21
N ARG A 151 -4.20 -14.90 13.22
CA ARG A 151 -2.86 -14.55 12.75
C ARG A 151 -2.32 -13.32 13.48
N ASN A 152 -1.00 -13.12 13.39
CA ASN A 152 -0.28 -12.00 14.00
C ASN A 152 -0.42 -10.71 13.18
N LEU A 153 -1.66 -10.39 12.77
CA LEU A 153 -2.00 -9.20 11.97
C LEU A 153 -2.27 -7.99 12.87
N ARG A 154 -2.60 -6.83 12.28
CA ARG A 154 -2.87 -5.58 13.00
C ARG A 154 -4.33 -5.13 12.89
N TYR A 155 -4.87 -4.58 13.97
CA TYR A 155 -6.17 -3.90 13.98
C TYR A 155 -6.00 -2.41 13.68
N SER A 156 -6.43 -1.98 12.49
CA SER A 156 -6.11 -0.65 11.95
C SER A 156 -7.33 0.21 11.62
N GLN A 157 -8.54 -0.25 11.97
CA GLN A 157 -9.77 0.50 11.70
C GLN A 157 -10.22 1.26 12.94
N ASN A 158 -10.40 2.57 12.75
CA ASN A 158 -10.97 3.49 13.72
C ASN A 158 -12.43 3.76 13.33
N VAL A 159 -13.35 3.60 14.28
CA VAL A 159 -14.75 4.00 14.10
C VAL A 159 -14.99 5.32 14.84
N PRO A 160 -15.66 6.29 14.20
CA PRO A 160 -16.01 7.55 14.86
C PRO A 160 -17.08 7.31 15.93
N LEU A 161 -16.86 7.85 17.12
CA LEU A 161 -17.87 7.93 18.19
C LEU A 161 -18.63 9.25 18.10
N ASN A 162 -17.94 10.29 17.64
CA ASN A 162 -18.49 11.56 17.19
C ASN A 162 -17.54 12.14 16.12
N MET A 163 -17.58 13.46 15.87
CA MET A 163 -16.75 14.09 14.85
C MET A 163 -15.23 13.98 15.12
N PHE A 164 -14.81 13.97 16.39
CA PHE A 164 -13.41 14.06 16.78
C PHE A 164 -12.93 12.84 17.57
N ASP A 165 -13.82 12.21 18.35
CA ASP A 165 -13.48 11.04 19.13
C ASP A 165 -13.62 9.77 18.30
N GLU A 166 -12.61 8.92 18.40
CA GLU A 166 -12.53 7.65 17.69
C GLU A 166 -12.21 6.49 18.64
N LYS A 167 -12.53 5.28 18.18
CA LYS A 167 -12.13 4.05 18.85
C LYS A 167 -11.63 3.03 17.83
N ASN A 168 -10.50 2.40 18.12
CA ASN A 168 -10.06 1.22 17.37
C ASN A 168 -11.03 0.05 17.63
N THR A 169 -11.50 -0.62 16.57
CA THR A 169 -12.47 -1.72 16.73
C THR A 169 -11.89 -2.98 17.37
N GLY A 170 -10.56 -3.09 17.50
CA GLY A 170 -9.88 -4.25 18.07
C GLY A 170 -9.97 -5.51 17.21
N THR A 171 -10.45 -5.38 15.96
CA THR A 171 -10.74 -6.53 15.08
C THR A 171 -10.37 -6.31 13.61
N ASN A 172 -9.95 -5.09 13.24
CA ASN A 172 -9.77 -4.63 11.87
C ASN A 172 -11.06 -4.59 11.02
N LEU A 173 -12.22 -4.77 11.63
CA LEU A 173 -13.52 -4.50 10.99
C LEU A 173 -13.92 -3.02 11.17
N PRO A 174 -14.83 -2.47 10.35
CA PRO A 174 -15.52 -3.12 9.23
C PRO A 174 -14.60 -3.40 8.04
N ALA A 175 -14.91 -4.45 7.28
CA ALA A 175 -14.40 -4.62 5.93
C ALA A 175 -15.21 -3.74 4.97
N GLN A 176 -14.61 -3.28 3.87
CA GLN A 176 -15.36 -2.72 2.76
C GLN A 176 -15.85 -3.88 1.88
N ILE A 177 -17.17 -4.07 1.78
CA ILE A 177 -17.76 -5.16 1.01
C ILE A 177 -18.68 -4.57 -0.05
N ASP A 178 -18.35 -4.83 -1.31
CA ASP A 178 -19.08 -4.36 -2.48
C ASP A 178 -19.61 -5.57 -3.27
N LEU A 179 -20.91 -5.86 -3.16
CA LEU A 179 -21.55 -7.01 -3.83
C LEU A 179 -22.36 -6.57 -5.06
N TYR A 180 -21.95 -7.04 -6.22
CA TYR A 180 -22.56 -6.74 -7.51
C TYR A 180 -23.39 -7.91 -8.02
N ALA A 181 -24.56 -7.63 -8.59
CA ALA A 181 -25.37 -8.62 -9.29
C ALA A 181 -24.84 -8.82 -10.72
N THR A 182 -24.60 -10.07 -11.11
CA THR A 182 -24.17 -10.45 -12.46
C THR A 182 -25.03 -11.59 -13.02
N LYS A 183 -24.63 -12.17 -14.15
CA LYS A 183 -25.34 -13.27 -14.82
C LYS A 183 -24.53 -14.57 -14.72
N GLY A 184 -25.22 -15.70 -14.75
CA GLY A 184 -24.63 -17.04 -14.72
C GLY A 184 -24.53 -17.65 -13.32
N MET A 185 -23.84 -18.78 -13.25
CA MET A 185 -23.84 -19.71 -12.11
C MET A 185 -22.48 -19.74 -11.37
N GLU A 186 -21.82 -18.59 -11.29
CA GLU A 186 -20.57 -18.41 -10.53
C GLU A 186 -20.66 -17.18 -9.62
N TYR A 187 -19.95 -17.23 -8.49
CA TYR A 187 -19.75 -16.09 -7.61
C TYR A 187 -18.26 -15.73 -7.63
N HIS A 188 -17.89 -14.63 -8.28
CA HIS A 188 -16.50 -14.19 -8.39
C HIS A 188 -16.14 -13.18 -7.30
N PHE A 189 -14.87 -13.18 -6.88
CA PHE A 189 -14.36 -12.26 -5.89
C PHE A 189 -13.00 -11.69 -6.26
N MET A 190 -12.76 -10.46 -5.80
CA MET A 190 -11.44 -9.89 -5.63
C MET A 190 -11.29 -9.48 -4.17
N PHE A 191 -10.30 -10.05 -3.48
CA PHE A 191 -9.90 -9.69 -2.12
C PHE A 191 -8.68 -8.79 -2.20
N VAL A 192 -8.66 -7.68 -1.45
CA VAL A 192 -7.53 -6.75 -1.40
C VAL A 192 -7.27 -6.34 0.05
N ALA A 193 -6.03 -6.53 0.52
CA ALA A 193 -5.57 -6.03 1.81
C ALA A 193 -4.84 -4.68 1.61
N LYS A 194 -5.60 -3.59 1.50
CA LYS A 194 -5.04 -2.31 1.07
C LYS A 194 -4.43 -1.53 2.24
N GLY A 195 -3.12 -1.35 2.24
CA GLY A 195 -2.43 -0.52 3.22
C GLY A 195 -2.85 0.96 3.13
N GLY A 196 -2.98 1.63 4.27
CA GLY A 196 -3.42 3.03 4.33
C GLY A 196 -2.47 3.98 3.60
N GLY A 197 -1.17 3.69 3.64
CA GLY A 197 -0.14 4.48 2.94
C GLY A 197 -0.36 4.55 1.42
N SER A 198 -0.69 3.44 0.77
CA SER A 198 -0.97 3.40 -0.67
C SER A 198 -2.41 3.80 -1.00
N ALA A 199 -3.37 3.57 -0.10
CA ALA A 199 -4.72 4.12 -0.22
C ALA A 199 -4.70 5.65 -0.32
N ASN A 200 -3.93 6.31 0.55
CA ASN A 200 -3.75 7.78 0.59
C ASN A 200 -3.03 8.35 -0.65
N LYS A 201 -2.47 7.49 -1.51
CA LYS A 201 -1.85 7.86 -2.79
C LYS A 201 -2.76 7.59 -3.99
N SER A 202 -4.07 7.47 -3.74
CA SER A 202 -5.09 7.48 -4.78
C SER A 202 -5.62 8.92 -4.94
N TYR A 203 -5.30 9.58 -6.04
CA TYR A 203 -5.66 10.98 -6.27
C TYR A 203 -6.66 11.12 -7.41
N LEU A 204 -7.68 11.95 -7.19
CA LEU A 204 -8.61 12.41 -8.22
C LEU A 204 -8.22 13.81 -8.68
N LEU A 205 -8.09 13.99 -9.99
CA LEU A 205 -7.65 15.23 -10.63
C LEU A 205 -8.73 15.64 -11.64
N GLN A 206 -9.41 16.76 -11.38
CA GLN A 206 -10.48 17.25 -12.25
C GLN A 206 -9.90 18.06 -13.41
N GLU A 207 -9.74 17.41 -14.55
CA GLU A 207 -9.20 18.01 -15.76
C GLU A 207 -10.28 18.23 -16.82
N THR A 208 -9.88 18.86 -17.94
CA THR A 208 -10.78 19.16 -19.07
C THR A 208 -10.26 18.56 -20.37
N LYS A 209 -10.98 18.76 -21.49
CA LYS A 209 -10.52 18.34 -22.82
C LYS A 209 -9.15 18.94 -23.20
N SER A 210 -8.74 20.07 -22.63
CA SER A 210 -7.45 20.72 -22.96
C SER A 210 -6.23 19.84 -22.62
N VAL A 211 -6.33 18.95 -21.62
CA VAL A 211 -5.24 18.03 -21.27
C VAL A 211 -5.08 16.90 -22.29
N LEU A 212 -6.14 16.56 -23.04
CA LEU A 212 -6.17 15.41 -23.96
C LEU A 212 -5.52 15.71 -25.31
N ASN A 213 -4.23 16.03 -25.25
CA ASN A 213 -3.28 16.02 -26.37
C ASN A 213 -1.92 15.53 -25.84
N PRO A 214 -1.03 14.97 -26.68
CA PRO A 214 0.21 14.32 -26.22
C PRO A 214 1.09 15.23 -25.34
N LYS A 215 1.29 16.49 -25.74
CA LYS A 215 2.16 17.43 -25.02
C LYS A 215 1.61 17.77 -23.63
N SER A 216 0.33 18.15 -23.54
CA SER A 216 -0.28 18.51 -22.26
C SER A 216 -0.38 17.31 -21.32
N LEU A 217 -0.78 16.14 -21.84
CA LEU A 217 -0.93 14.94 -21.02
C LEU A 217 0.41 14.45 -20.47
N ARG A 218 1.47 14.44 -21.29
CA ARG A 218 2.82 14.08 -20.82
C ARG A 218 3.29 15.01 -19.71
N LYS A 219 3.18 16.33 -19.91
CA LYS A 219 3.56 17.32 -18.90
C LYS A 219 2.75 17.14 -17.60
N PHE A 220 1.45 16.91 -17.73
CA PHE A 220 0.57 16.63 -16.60
C PHE A 220 1.03 15.38 -15.85
N LEU A 221 1.28 14.26 -16.54
CA LEU A 221 1.72 13.02 -15.89
C LEU A 221 3.08 13.17 -15.21
N GLN A 222 4.04 13.87 -15.83
CA GLN A 222 5.34 14.19 -15.22
C GLN A 222 5.19 14.92 -13.89
N GLU A 223 4.30 15.91 -13.81
CA GLU A 223 4.05 16.64 -12.56
C GLU A 223 3.31 15.77 -11.53
N LYS A 224 2.26 15.06 -11.95
CA LYS A 224 1.34 14.41 -11.01
C LYS A 224 1.85 13.08 -10.48
N LEU A 225 2.67 12.33 -11.22
CA LEU A 225 3.27 11.07 -10.74
C LEU A 225 4.28 11.32 -9.60
N ALA A 226 4.84 12.53 -9.48
CA ALA A 226 5.68 12.93 -8.36
C ALA A 226 4.90 13.09 -7.04
N LEU A 227 3.56 13.20 -7.08
CA LEU A 227 2.72 13.33 -5.87
C LEU A 227 2.73 12.08 -5.00
N PHE A 228 3.01 10.90 -5.58
CA PHE A 228 3.19 9.70 -4.76
C PHE A 228 4.40 9.85 -3.85
N GLY A 229 5.47 10.47 -4.37
CA GLY A 229 6.78 10.51 -3.74
C GLY A 229 7.26 9.10 -3.39
N THR A 230 8.05 8.99 -2.33
CA THR A 230 8.48 7.68 -1.78
C THR A 230 7.59 7.25 -0.60
N SER A 231 6.49 7.96 -0.40
CA SER A 231 5.60 7.85 0.76
C SER A 231 4.69 6.62 0.75
N ALA A 232 4.65 5.81 -0.31
CA ALA A 232 3.85 4.59 -0.36
C ALA A 232 4.71 3.33 -0.61
N CYS A 233 6.01 3.36 -0.30
CA CYS A 233 6.91 2.22 -0.45
C CYS A 233 7.01 1.74 -1.91
N PRO A 234 7.67 2.50 -2.81
CA PRO A 234 8.04 2.01 -4.13
C PRO A 234 9.04 0.84 -4.03
N PRO A 235 9.15 0.00 -5.08
CA PRO A 235 8.64 0.24 -6.44
C PRO A 235 7.12 0.03 -6.57
N TYR A 236 6.46 0.90 -7.34
CA TYR A 236 5.00 0.91 -7.48
C TYR A 236 4.48 0.08 -8.66
N HIS A 237 3.29 -0.51 -8.50
CA HIS A 237 2.43 -0.80 -9.65
C HIS A 237 1.54 0.44 -9.88
N VAL A 238 1.91 1.27 -10.86
CA VAL A 238 1.23 2.55 -11.11
C VAL A 238 -0.05 2.32 -11.91
N ALA A 239 -1.13 2.98 -11.53
CA ALA A 239 -2.37 3.01 -12.31
C ALA A 239 -2.75 4.46 -12.65
N VAL A 240 -3.13 4.67 -13.90
CA VAL A 240 -3.67 5.94 -14.41
C VAL A 240 -4.98 5.65 -15.13
N VAL A 241 -6.05 6.36 -14.79
CA VAL A 241 -7.34 6.28 -15.47
C VAL A 241 -7.69 7.64 -16.04
N ILE A 242 -7.91 7.71 -17.34
CA ILE A 242 -8.21 8.95 -18.06
C ILE A 242 -9.66 8.93 -18.52
N GLY A 243 -10.47 9.83 -17.96
CA GLY A 243 -11.90 9.87 -18.15
C GLY A 243 -12.65 9.03 -17.11
N GLY A 244 -13.93 8.83 -17.37
CA GLY A 244 -14.87 8.20 -16.46
C GLY A 244 -16.21 8.90 -16.51
N THR A 245 -17.26 8.16 -16.17
CA THR A 245 -18.63 8.70 -16.09
C THR A 245 -18.84 9.55 -14.84
N SER A 246 -18.05 9.33 -13.81
CA SER A 246 -18.07 10.07 -12.54
C SER A 246 -16.75 9.89 -11.78
N ALA A 247 -16.57 10.68 -10.73
CA ALA A 247 -15.37 10.66 -9.88
C ALA A 247 -15.15 9.27 -9.24
N GLU A 248 -16.20 8.72 -8.64
CA GLU A 248 -16.18 7.43 -7.95
C GLU A 248 -15.95 6.26 -8.91
N MET A 249 -16.49 6.31 -10.14
CA MET A 249 -16.18 5.32 -11.16
C MET A 249 -14.70 5.39 -11.58
N THR A 250 -14.16 6.59 -11.82
CA THR A 250 -12.73 6.77 -12.12
C THR A 250 -11.85 6.21 -11.00
N MET A 251 -12.15 6.52 -9.74
CA MET A 251 -11.33 6.04 -8.61
C MET A 251 -11.48 4.54 -8.35
N LYS A 252 -12.66 3.95 -8.57
CA LYS A 252 -12.83 2.49 -8.57
C LYS A 252 -11.98 1.84 -9.66
N MET A 253 -11.94 2.43 -10.85
CA MET A 253 -11.12 1.92 -11.95
C MET A 253 -9.63 2.01 -11.64
N VAL A 254 -9.17 3.09 -11.00
CA VAL A 254 -7.77 3.22 -10.54
C VAL A 254 -7.43 2.09 -9.56
N LYS A 255 -8.32 1.82 -8.60
CA LYS A 255 -8.14 0.73 -7.64
C LYS A 255 -7.92 -0.61 -8.35
N TYR A 256 -8.83 -0.97 -9.25
CA TYR A 256 -8.82 -2.26 -9.94
C TYR A 256 -7.64 -2.37 -10.91
N ALA A 257 -7.31 -1.29 -11.63
CA ALA A 257 -6.14 -1.23 -12.49
C ALA A 257 -4.82 -1.39 -11.70
N SER A 258 -4.72 -0.80 -10.50
CA SER A 258 -3.54 -0.96 -9.64
C SER A 258 -3.38 -2.38 -9.10
N CYS A 259 -4.47 -3.16 -9.04
CA CYS A 259 -4.48 -4.58 -8.67
C CYS A 259 -4.34 -5.52 -9.88
N HIS A 260 -4.03 -4.96 -11.06
CA HIS A 260 -3.93 -5.68 -12.34
C HIS A 260 -5.20 -6.45 -12.74
N TYR A 261 -6.37 -6.03 -12.24
CA TYR A 261 -7.66 -6.66 -12.59
C TYR A 261 -8.01 -6.46 -14.07
N TYR A 262 -7.60 -5.34 -14.66
CA TYR A 262 -7.93 -4.98 -16.04
C TYR A 262 -6.85 -5.35 -17.06
N ASP A 263 -5.96 -6.29 -16.74
CA ASP A 263 -4.83 -6.62 -17.61
C ASP A 263 -5.24 -7.19 -18.97
N ASP A 264 -6.33 -7.97 -18.99
CA ASP A 264 -6.90 -8.64 -20.18
C ASP A 264 -7.99 -7.80 -20.88
N ILE A 265 -8.24 -6.55 -20.47
CA ILE A 265 -9.20 -5.70 -21.18
C ILE A 265 -8.68 -5.39 -22.60
N ILE A 266 -9.59 -5.11 -23.54
CA ILE A 266 -9.23 -4.73 -24.91
C ILE A 266 -8.21 -3.58 -24.92
N THR A 267 -7.24 -3.63 -25.84
CA THR A 267 -6.16 -2.63 -25.93
C THR A 267 -6.40 -1.58 -27.03
N LYS A 268 -7.47 -1.76 -27.80
CA LYS A 268 -7.97 -0.81 -28.80
C LYS A 268 -9.49 -0.79 -28.73
N PRO A 269 -10.13 0.37 -28.96
CA PRO A 269 -11.59 0.45 -28.99
C PRO A 269 -12.14 -0.34 -30.18
N ASP A 270 -13.15 -1.18 -29.92
CA ASP A 270 -13.87 -1.93 -30.96
C ASP A 270 -15.31 -1.44 -31.18
N LEU A 271 -15.81 -0.57 -30.29
CA LEU A 271 -17.18 -0.05 -30.24
C LEU A 271 -18.25 -1.16 -30.20
N LYS A 272 -17.89 -2.36 -29.74
CA LYS A 272 -18.74 -3.55 -29.71
C LYS A 272 -18.76 -4.21 -28.34
N THR A 273 -17.58 -4.51 -27.77
CA THR A 273 -17.48 -5.26 -26.52
C THR A 273 -17.45 -4.36 -25.30
N GLY A 274 -16.96 -3.13 -25.44
CA GLY A 274 -16.95 -2.11 -24.40
C GLY A 274 -16.35 -0.78 -24.87
N TYR A 275 -16.61 0.29 -24.13
CA TYR A 275 -16.08 1.64 -24.45
C TYR A 275 -14.77 1.99 -23.74
N THR A 276 -14.31 1.13 -22.84
CA THR A 276 -13.09 1.32 -22.05
C THR A 276 -11.99 0.39 -22.55
N PHE A 277 -10.75 0.89 -22.65
CA PHE A 277 -9.62 0.10 -23.14
C PHE A 277 -8.33 0.40 -22.36
N ARG A 278 -7.37 -0.52 -22.43
CA ARG A 278 -6.02 -0.39 -21.87
C ARG A 278 -5.06 0.20 -22.91
N ASP A 279 -4.37 1.28 -22.56
CA ASP A 279 -3.48 2.01 -23.46
C ASP A 279 -2.01 1.62 -23.25
N LEU A 280 -1.52 0.69 -24.07
CA LEU A 280 -0.16 0.16 -23.96
C LEU A 280 0.93 1.17 -24.35
N GLU A 281 0.60 2.18 -25.17
CA GLU A 281 1.56 3.21 -25.56
C GLU A 281 1.80 4.16 -24.39
N LEU A 282 0.71 4.63 -23.77
CA LEU A 282 0.80 5.52 -22.62
C LEU A 282 1.32 4.80 -21.36
N GLU A 283 1.13 3.48 -21.22
CA GLU A 283 1.81 2.69 -20.18
C GLU A 283 3.32 2.78 -20.27
N LYS A 284 3.88 2.63 -21.47
CA LYS A 284 5.34 2.75 -21.70
C LYS A 284 5.83 4.16 -21.39
N GLU A 285 5.05 5.17 -21.77
CA GLU A 285 5.39 6.57 -21.48
C GLU A 285 5.33 6.88 -19.98
N VAL A 286 4.31 6.40 -19.25
CA VAL A 286 4.22 6.52 -17.79
C VAL A 286 5.40 5.82 -17.12
N LEU A 287 5.73 4.59 -17.51
CA LEU A 287 6.87 3.86 -16.97
C LEU A 287 8.19 4.61 -17.24
N ASN A 288 8.37 5.15 -18.45
CA ASN A 288 9.53 5.96 -18.79
C ASN A 288 9.61 7.22 -17.91
N ILE A 289 8.49 7.91 -17.66
CA ILE A 289 8.45 9.05 -16.74
C ILE A 289 8.89 8.62 -15.33
N CYS A 290 8.37 7.50 -14.83
CA CYS A 290 8.73 6.97 -13.52
C CYS A 290 10.23 6.62 -13.42
N GLN A 291 10.82 6.05 -14.47
CA GLN A 291 12.25 5.71 -14.52
C GLN A 291 13.17 6.94 -14.48
N HIS A 292 12.69 8.08 -15.00
CA HIS A 292 13.45 9.33 -15.05
C HIS A 292 13.10 10.32 -13.93
N ILE A 293 12.26 9.93 -12.96
CA ILE A 293 11.88 10.80 -11.84
C ILE A 293 13.01 10.94 -10.80
N GLY A 294 14.04 10.09 -10.87
CA GLY A 294 15.21 10.10 -10.00
C GLY A 294 15.00 9.54 -8.59
N MET A 295 13.75 9.43 -8.11
CA MET A 295 13.43 8.94 -6.75
C MET A 295 13.72 7.45 -6.53
N GLY A 296 13.70 6.64 -7.59
CA GLY A 296 13.96 5.19 -7.53
C GLY A 296 13.09 4.42 -6.54
N ALA A 297 13.58 3.24 -6.17
CA ALA A 297 13.04 2.44 -5.07
C ALA A 297 13.45 3.10 -3.74
N GLN A 298 12.70 4.14 -3.36
CA GLN A 298 12.75 4.86 -2.09
C GLN A 298 13.94 5.82 -1.90
N PHE A 299 15.14 5.43 -2.32
CA PHE A 299 16.38 6.17 -2.02
C PHE A 299 17.22 6.45 -3.28
N GLY A 300 16.58 6.97 -4.32
CA GLY A 300 17.25 7.42 -5.53
C GLY A 300 17.57 6.28 -6.50
N GLY A 301 17.26 6.46 -7.78
CA GLY A 301 17.47 5.45 -8.81
C GLY A 301 16.37 5.42 -9.86
N LYS A 302 16.27 4.28 -10.55
CA LYS A 302 15.39 4.03 -11.69
C LYS A 302 14.05 3.42 -11.26
N TYR A 303 14.04 2.60 -10.21
CA TYR A 303 12.91 1.74 -9.90
C TYR A 303 11.82 2.39 -9.03
N TYR A 304 11.33 3.55 -9.46
CA TYR A 304 10.14 4.17 -8.84
C TYR A 304 8.87 3.34 -9.08
N ALA A 305 8.78 2.68 -10.24
CA ALA A 305 7.69 1.80 -10.60
C ALA A 305 8.21 0.45 -11.10
N HIS A 306 7.53 -0.63 -10.72
CA HIS A 306 7.66 -1.94 -11.36
C HIS A 306 7.10 -1.90 -12.78
N ASP A 307 5.89 -1.36 -12.92
CA ASP A 307 5.16 -1.23 -14.18
C ASP A 307 4.05 -0.17 -14.07
N ALA A 308 3.31 0.01 -15.16
CA ALA A 308 2.17 0.91 -15.23
C ALA A 308 0.94 0.20 -15.85
N ARG A 309 -0.25 0.65 -15.48
CA ARG A 309 -1.53 0.36 -16.13
C ARG A 309 -2.23 1.66 -16.48
N VAL A 310 -2.60 1.82 -17.75
CA VAL A 310 -3.31 3.03 -18.20
C VAL A 310 -4.64 2.64 -18.83
N ILE A 311 -5.73 3.10 -18.23
CA ILE A 311 -7.09 2.81 -18.69
C ILE A 311 -7.75 4.08 -19.21
N ARG A 312 -8.27 4.02 -20.44
CA ARG A 312 -8.99 5.13 -21.07
C ARG A 312 -10.48 4.82 -21.10
N MET A 313 -11.27 5.67 -20.47
CA MET A 313 -12.74 5.53 -20.36
C MET A 313 -13.49 6.59 -21.19
N PRO A 314 -14.77 6.38 -21.57
CA PRO A 314 -15.58 7.49 -22.07
C PRO A 314 -15.77 8.56 -20.99
N ARG A 315 -16.19 9.75 -21.40
CA ARG A 315 -16.38 10.91 -20.52
C ARG A 315 -17.52 11.78 -21.02
N HIS A 316 -18.17 12.50 -20.11
CA HIS A 316 -19.09 13.58 -20.49
C HIS A 316 -18.32 14.71 -21.21
N GLY A 317 -18.96 15.43 -22.14
CA GLY A 317 -18.32 16.46 -22.96
C GLY A 317 -17.59 17.54 -22.13
N ALA A 318 -18.18 17.94 -21.01
CA ALA A 318 -17.66 18.97 -20.09
C ALA A 318 -16.69 18.45 -19.02
N SER A 319 -16.39 17.15 -18.98
CA SER A 319 -15.65 16.54 -17.87
C SER A 319 -14.48 15.70 -18.39
N CYS A 320 -13.38 15.66 -17.64
CA CYS A 320 -12.30 14.70 -17.84
C CYS A 320 -11.65 14.35 -16.49
N PRO A 321 -12.34 13.59 -15.62
CA PRO A 321 -11.72 13.14 -14.38
C PRO A 321 -10.51 12.26 -14.72
N ILE A 322 -9.39 12.51 -14.05
CA ILE A 322 -8.19 11.67 -14.13
C ILE A 322 -7.91 11.14 -12.74
N GLY A 323 -7.81 9.82 -12.64
CA GLY A 323 -7.41 9.14 -11.42
C GLY A 323 -5.98 8.62 -11.54
N ILE A 324 -5.17 8.82 -10.51
CA ILE A 324 -3.85 8.18 -10.39
C ILE A 324 -3.75 7.44 -9.07
N GLY A 325 -3.07 6.30 -9.05
CA GLY A 325 -2.90 5.50 -7.84
C GLY A 325 -1.80 4.46 -7.97
N VAL A 326 -1.51 3.77 -6.88
CA VAL A 326 -0.44 2.78 -6.82
C VAL A 326 -0.85 1.54 -6.02
N SER A 327 -0.33 0.38 -6.41
CA SER A 327 -0.02 -0.69 -5.45
C SER A 327 1.39 -0.49 -4.91
N CYS A 328 1.56 -0.71 -3.60
CA CYS A 328 2.84 -0.56 -2.90
C CYS A 328 3.61 -1.88 -2.89
N SER A 329 4.80 -1.93 -2.27
CA SER A 329 5.54 -3.18 -2.06
C SER A 329 4.73 -4.27 -1.32
N ALA A 330 3.76 -3.88 -0.48
CA ALA A 330 2.74 -4.81 0.01
C ALA A 330 1.63 -4.98 -1.06
N ASP A 331 1.96 -5.66 -2.16
CA ASP A 331 1.07 -5.92 -3.30
C ASP A 331 0.14 -7.12 -3.01
N ARG A 332 -0.98 -6.83 -2.32
CA ARG A 332 -1.81 -7.84 -1.65
C ARG A 332 -3.21 -7.90 -2.22
N GLN A 333 -3.40 -8.78 -3.21
CA GLN A 333 -4.71 -9.13 -3.75
C GLN A 333 -4.77 -10.60 -4.15
N ALA A 334 -5.96 -11.17 -4.11
CA ALA A 334 -6.25 -12.50 -4.63
C ALA A 334 -7.61 -12.52 -5.33
N PHE A 335 -7.66 -13.08 -6.53
CA PHE A 335 -8.90 -13.41 -7.22
C PHE A 335 -9.45 -14.74 -6.74
N ALA A 336 -10.76 -14.91 -6.76
CA ALA A 336 -11.40 -16.13 -6.36
C ALA A 336 -12.72 -16.34 -7.08
N LYS A 337 -13.24 -17.56 -7.01
CA LYS A 337 -14.57 -17.88 -7.51
C LYS A 337 -15.17 -19.08 -6.77
N ILE A 338 -16.48 -19.10 -6.69
CA ILE A 338 -17.28 -20.26 -6.27
C ILE A 338 -18.13 -20.68 -7.45
N ASN A 339 -18.05 -21.94 -7.82
CA ASN A 339 -18.87 -22.53 -8.87
C ASN A 339 -19.30 -23.96 -8.48
N LYS A 340 -19.97 -24.68 -9.38
CA LYS A 340 -20.44 -26.05 -9.11
C LYS A 340 -19.33 -27.04 -8.78
N ASP A 341 -18.08 -26.73 -9.13
CA ASP A 341 -16.93 -27.61 -8.92
C ASP A 341 -16.20 -27.31 -7.60
N GLY A 342 -16.60 -26.26 -6.88
CA GLY A 342 -16.09 -25.92 -5.56
C GLY A 342 -15.70 -24.46 -5.38
N ILE A 343 -14.86 -24.23 -4.37
CA ILE A 343 -14.35 -22.92 -3.97
C ILE A 343 -12.89 -22.81 -4.43
N TRP A 344 -12.59 -21.76 -5.19
CA TRP A 344 -11.30 -21.56 -5.83
C TRP A 344 -10.69 -20.23 -5.40
N LEU A 345 -9.39 -20.24 -5.11
CA LEU A 345 -8.61 -19.05 -4.75
C LEU A 345 -7.37 -18.97 -5.65
N GLU A 346 -6.97 -17.77 -6.02
CA GLU A 346 -5.73 -17.50 -6.74
C GLU A 346 -4.54 -18.12 -6.01
N GLU A 347 -3.68 -18.81 -6.76
CA GLU A 347 -2.45 -19.40 -6.26
C GLU A 347 -1.33 -18.34 -6.23
N LEU A 348 -0.93 -17.92 -5.02
CA LEU A 348 0.22 -17.05 -4.79
C LEU A 348 1.51 -17.85 -4.64
N GLU A 349 2.66 -17.17 -4.67
CA GLU A 349 3.96 -17.83 -4.54
C GLU A 349 4.22 -18.31 -3.10
N THR A 350 4.36 -19.62 -2.92
CA THR A 350 4.69 -20.24 -1.62
C THR A 350 6.20 -20.42 -1.40
N GLU A 351 7.02 -20.35 -2.46
CA GLU A 351 8.48 -20.47 -2.39
C GLU A 351 9.17 -19.20 -2.92
N PRO A 352 8.99 -18.04 -2.26
CA PRO A 352 9.58 -16.78 -2.72
C PRO A 352 11.12 -16.76 -2.69
N SER A 353 11.75 -17.69 -1.95
CA SER A 353 13.21 -17.87 -1.91
C SER A 353 13.84 -18.05 -3.28
N LYS A 354 13.14 -18.63 -4.25
CA LYS A 354 13.65 -18.81 -5.63
C LYS A 354 13.85 -17.50 -6.39
N PHE A 355 13.27 -16.39 -5.89
CA PHE A 355 13.48 -15.05 -6.41
C PHE A 355 14.60 -14.29 -5.69
N LEU A 356 15.22 -14.87 -4.65
CA LEU A 356 16.39 -14.27 -4.04
C LEU A 356 17.57 -14.32 -5.02
N PRO A 357 18.28 -13.21 -5.23
CA PRO A 357 19.52 -13.22 -6.01
C PRO A 357 20.65 -13.92 -5.24
N ASP A 358 21.58 -14.54 -5.96
CA ASP A 358 22.83 -15.06 -5.40
C ASP A 358 23.86 -13.92 -5.27
N VAL A 359 23.63 -13.05 -4.29
CA VAL A 359 24.51 -11.91 -3.96
C VAL A 359 24.63 -11.76 -2.45
N LYS A 360 25.80 -11.34 -1.97
CA LYS A 360 25.96 -10.93 -0.57
C LYS A 360 25.54 -9.48 -0.42
N GLU A 361 24.81 -9.17 0.66
CA GLU A 361 24.34 -7.81 0.93
C GLU A 361 25.51 -6.80 1.02
N ASP A 362 26.63 -7.22 1.62
CA ASP A 362 27.83 -6.41 1.78
C ASP A 362 28.52 -6.07 0.44
N GLU A 363 28.21 -6.80 -0.63
CA GLU A 363 28.74 -6.57 -1.98
C GLU A 363 27.88 -5.58 -2.79
N LEU A 364 26.63 -5.32 -2.37
CA LEU A 364 25.72 -4.41 -3.08
C LEU A 364 26.03 -2.93 -2.82
N LEU A 365 26.58 -2.59 -1.66
CA LEU A 365 26.81 -1.20 -1.24
C LEU A 365 28.29 -0.95 -0.98
N LYS A 366 28.91 -0.11 -1.81
CA LYS A 366 30.36 0.20 -1.75
C LYS A 366 30.81 0.81 -0.42
N THR A 367 29.93 1.57 0.25
CA THR A 367 30.25 2.21 1.52
C THR A 367 29.50 1.50 2.65
N PRO A 368 30.21 1.01 3.69
CA PRO A 368 29.57 0.41 4.86
C PRO A 368 28.72 1.45 5.59
N PRO A 369 27.67 1.03 6.34
CA PRO A 369 26.85 1.98 7.07
C PRO A 369 27.65 2.58 8.24
N VAL A 370 27.37 3.83 8.56
CA VAL A 370 27.88 4.45 9.79
C VAL A 370 27.10 3.86 10.96
N LYS A 371 27.80 3.22 11.91
CA LYS A 371 27.19 2.71 13.14
C LYS A 371 26.93 3.86 14.10
N VAL A 372 25.70 4.01 14.57
CA VAL A 372 25.31 5.08 15.51
C VAL A 372 24.74 4.45 16.77
N ASN A 373 25.40 4.70 17.90
CA ASN A 373 24.90 4.31 19.22
C ASN A 373 23.92 5.37 19.75
N LEU A 374 22.66 4.97 19.88
CA LEU A 374 21.54 5.78 20.37
C LEU A 374 21.45 5.83 21.90
N ASN A 375 22.12 4.92 22.62
CA ASN A 375 22.16 4.89 24.09
C ASN A 375 23.18 5.87 24.65
N ARG A 376 23.09 7.12 24.21
CA ARG A 376 23.90 8.27 24.64
C ARG A 376 22.99 9.49 24.79
N PRO A 377 23.44 10.54 25.49
CA PRO A 377 22.70 11.81 25.53
C PRO A 377 22.35 12.28 24.11
N MET A 378 21.12 12.77 23.91
CA MET A 378 20.63 13.21 22.58
C MET A 378 21.59 14.22 21.91
N SER A 379 22.21 15.11 22.68
CA SER A 379 23.22 16.06 22.18
C SER A 379 24.43 15.38 21.54
N GLU A 380 24.90 14.26 22.08
CA GLU A 380 26.02 13.49 21.52
C GLU A 380 25.60 12.74 20.24
N VAL A 381 24.37 12.23 20.20
CA VAL A 381 23.81 11.61 18.99
C VAL A 381 23.73 12.64 17.86
N LEU A 382 23.21 13.84 18.15
CA LEU A 382 23.16 14.95 17.18
C LEU A 382 24.56 15.37 16.71
N GLN A 383 25.53 15.45 17.64
CA GLN A 383 26.93 15.76 17.31
C GLN A 383 27.59 14.68 16.44
N GLU A 384 27.20 13.41 16.56
CA GLU A 384 27.64 12.38 15.63
C GLU A 384 26.99 12.55 14.25
N LEU A 385 25.66 12.71 14.21
CA LEU A 385 24.91 12.83 12.94
C LEU A 385 25.32 14.04 12.11
N THR A 386 25.64 15.18 12.74
CA THR A 386 26.04 16.42 12.01
C THR A 386 27.32 16.26 11.19
N ARG A 387 28.15 15.25 11.48
CA ARG A 387 29.40 14.97 10.75
C ARG A 387 29.16 14.43 9.35
N TYR A 388 27.93 14.00 9.05
CA TYR A 388 27.60 13.29 7.81
C TYR A 388 26.58 14.08 6.97
N PRO A 389 26.71 14.06 5.64
CA PRO A 389 25.73 14.69 4.75
C PRO A 389 24.44 13.86 4.64
N VAL A 390 23.41 14.45 4.04
CA VAL A 390 22.28 13.67 3.51
C VAL A 390 22.76 12.59 2.54
N LYS A 391 21.95 11.54 2.34
CA LYS A 391 22.28 10.30 1.60
C LYS A 391 23.21 9.33 2.33
N THR A 392 23.85 9.72 3.45
CA THR A 392 24.63 8.78 4.27
C THR A 392 23.75 7.68 4.86
N ARG A 393 24.16 6.43 4.70
CA ARG A 393 23.52 5.25 5.29
C ARG A 393 24.02 5.01 6.72
N LEU A 394 23.10 4.68 7.61
CA LEU A 394 23.31 4.46 9.03
C LEU A 394 22.89 3.04 9.43
N SER A 395 23.52 2.53 10.49
CA SER A 395 23.13 1.34 11.24
C SER A 395 22.91 1.77 12.69
N LEU A 396 21.65 1.83 13.13
CA LEU A 396 21.28 2.40 14.44
C LEU A 396 21.21 1.28 15.48
N SER A 397 21.74 1.51 16.67
CA SER A 397 21.62 0.56 17.80
C SER A 397 21.33 1.29 19.11
N GLY A 398 20.35 0.81 19.87
CA GLY A 398 19.91 1.38 21.14
C GLY A 398 18.41 1.61 21.22
N THR A 399 17.99 2.44 22.17
CA THR A 399 16.58 2.69 22.48
C THR A 399 15.97 3.72 21.53
N ILE A 400 14.73 3.44 21.10
CA ILE A 400 13.91 4.31 20.27
C ILE A 400 12.50 4.40 20.87
N ILE A 401 11.92 5.61 20.85
CA ILE A 401 10.50 5.80 21.17
C ILE A 401 9.68 5.72 19.91
N VAL A 402 8.57 4.99 19.95
CA VAL A 402 7.64 4.87 18.83
C VAL A 402 6.39 5.69 19.15
N ALA A 403 6.03 6.61 18.26
CA ALA A 403 4.80 7.37 18.35
C ALA A 403 4.35 7.76 16.94
N ARG A 404 3.04 7.84 16.70
CA ARG A 404 2.49 8.23 15.40
C ARG A 404 1.23 9.08 15.54
N ASP A 405 0.41 9.13 14.50
CA ASP A 405 -0.71 10.04 14.28
C ASP A 405 -1.49 10.42 15.56
N ILE A 406 -2.17 9.49 16.25
CA ILE A 406 -2.99 9.82 17.43
C ILE A 406 -2.14 10.24 18.64
N ALA A 407 -1.02 9.57 18.88
CA ALA A 407 -0.10 9.93 19.97
C ALA A 407 0.48 11.34 19.78
N HIS A 408 0.81 11.73 18.54
CA HIS A 408 1.27 13.09 18.22
C HIS A 408 0.16 14.12 18.40
N ALA A 409 -1.07 13.81 17.97
CA ALA A 409 -2.22 14.69 18.17
C ALA A 409 -2.44 14.97 19.67
N ARG A 410 -2.42 13.93 20.51
CA ARG A 410 -2.58 14.08 21.96
C ARG A 410 -1.43 14.86 22.60
N MET A 411 -0.18 14.64 22.18
CA MET A 411 0.95 15.43 22.69
C MET A 411 0.85 16.90 22.29
N ARG A 412 0.30 17.23 21.12
CA ARG A 412 0.00 18.61 20.74
C ARG A 412 -1.08 19.21 21.66
N GLU A 413 -2.18 18.49 21.89
CA GLU A 413 -3.24 18.94 22.82
C GLU A 413 -2.68 19.19 24.22
N MET A 414 -1.80 18.31 24.73
CA MET A 414 -1.10 18.52 25.99
C MET A 414 -0.33 19.84 26.01
N ILE A 415 0.43 20.15 24.96
CA ILE A 415 1.18 21.42 24.86
C ILE A 415 0.22 22.62 24.81
N GLU A 416 -0.87 22.52 24.05
CA GLU A 416 -1.90 23.57 23.96
C GLU A 416 -2.59 23.84 25.30
N GLU A 417 -2.73 22.81 26.15
CA GLU A 417 -3.21 22.90 27.53
C GLU A 417 -2.13 23.38 28.53
N GLY A 418 -0.93 23.72 28.06
CA GLY A 418 0.19 24.17 28.91
C GLY A 418 0.91 23.04 29.67
N LYS A 419 0.65 21.77 29.33
CA LYS A 419 1.41 20.63 29.86
C LYS A 419 2.72 20.47 29.07
N PRO A 420 3.81 20.01 29.72
CA PRO A 420 5.08 19.81 29.04
C PRO A 420 5.01 18.65 28.03
N LEU A 421 5.80 18.75 26.95
CA LEU A 421 6.06 17.60 26.09
C LEU A 421 6.72 16.48 26.93
N PRO A 422 6.26 15.21 26.81
CA PRO A 422 6.82 14.10 27.58
C PRO A 422 8.33 13.93 27.41
N ASP A 423 9.05 13.64 28.50
CA ASP A 423 10.52 13.61 28.49
C ASP A 423 11.10 12.53 27.58
N TYR A 424 10.38 11.42 27.38
CA TYR A 424 10.82 10.36 26.46
C TYR A 424 10.93 10.86 25.01
N MET A 425 10.19 11.92 24.62
CA MET A 425 10.30 12.56 23.30
C MET A 425 11.56 13.42 23.14
N LYS A 426 12.20 13.78 24.25
CA LYS A 426 13.42 14.62 24.29
C LYS A 426 14.68 13.76 24.40
N GLN A 427 14.56 12.59 25.05
CA GLN A 427 15.69 11.73 25.39
C GLN A 427 16.07 10.75 24.27
N HIS A 428 15.13 10.36 23.40
CA HIS A 428 15.33 9.31 22.42
C HIS A 428 14.85 9.72 21.02
N PRO A 429 15.37 9.09 19.94
CA PRO A 429 14.81 9.24 18.61
C PRO A 429 13.34 8.80 18.58
N VAL A 430 12.54 9.45 17.75
CA VAL A 430 11.11 9.14 17.59
C VAL A 430 10.88 8.41 16.27
N TYR A 431 10.49 7.15 16.35
CA TYR A 431 10.13 6.29 15.23
C TYR A 431 8.63 6.34 14.97
N TYR A 432 8.26 6.73 13.75
CA TYR A 432 6.86 6.74 13.36
C TYR A 432 6.47 5.36 12.85
N ALA A 433 5.84 4.57 13.68
CA ALA A 433 5.38 3.23 13.33
C ALA A 433 4.22 2.78 14.23
N GLY A 434 3.58 1.68 13.86
CA GLY A 434 2.58 0.99 14.67
C GLY A 434 2.71 -0.51 14.43
N PRO A 435 3.03 -1.33 15.44
CA PRO A 435 3.37 -2.73 15.28
C PRO A 435 2.15 -3.58 14.91
N ALA A 436 2.37 -4.66 14.17
CA ALA A 436 1.43 -5.78 14.14
C ALA A 436 1.49 -6.57 15.46
N LYS A 437 0.55 -7.50 15.69
CA LYS A 437 0.56 -8.33 16.90
C LYS A 437 1.87 -9.11 17.01
N GLN A 438 2.41 -9.20 18.23
CA GLN A 438 3.61 -9.95 18.53
C GLN A 438 3.30 -11.47 18.52
N PRO A 439 4.00 -12.27 17.70
CA PRO A 439 3.89 -13.73 17.74
C PRO A 439 4.46 -14.29 19.04
N ASP A 440 3.90 -15.41 19.51
CA ASP A 440 4.44 -16.14 20.66
C ASP A 440 5.90 -16.53 20.43
N GLY A 441 6.76 -16.24 21.41
CA GLY A 441 8.18 -16.59 21.37
C GLY A 441 9.08 -15.70 20.49
N LEU A 442 8.53 -14.66 19.84
CA LEU A 442 9.32 -13.67 19.09
C LEU A 442 9.40 -12.32 19.82
N PRO A 443 10.49 -11.54 19.63
CA PRO A 443 10.67 -10.25 20.32
C PRO A 443 9.74 -9.15 19.82
N SER A 444 9.22 -9.27 18.59
CA SER A 444 8.37 -8.27 17.95
C SER A 444 7.45 -8.91 16.92
N GLY A 445 6.27 -8.30 16.70
CA GLY A 445 5.52 -8.47 15.45
C GLY A 445 6.13 -7.66 14.32
N SER A 446 5.62 -7.80 13.09
CA SER A 446 6.06 -6.99 11.95
C SER A 446 5.94 -5.50 12.28
N PHE A 447 7.02 -4.73 12.12
CA PHE A 447 7.11 -3.39 12.70
C PHE A 447 7.91 -2.42 11.82
N GLY A 448 7.47 -2.24 10.58
CA GLY A 448 8.04 -1.26 9.64
C GLY A 448 7.55 0.18 9.85
N PRO A 449 8.18 1.16 9.15
CA PRO A 449 7.89 2.58 9.33
C PRO A 449 6.55 2.99 8.70
N THR A 450 5.94 4.05 9.23
CA THR A 450 4.80 4.75 8.63
C THR A 450 5.22 6.00 7.86
N THR A 451 4.30 6.61 7.12
CA THR A 451 4.59 7.79 6.28
C THR A 451 4.94 9.00 7.14
N ALA A 452 6.16 9.52 6.98
CA ALA A 452 6.68 10.64 7.76
C ALA A 452 5.89 11.94 7.54
N GLY A 453 5.46 12.18 6.29
CA GLY A 453 4.74 13.38 5.87
C GLY A 453 3.49 13.73 6.70
N ARG A 454 2.84 12.74 7.32
CA ARG A 454 1.64 12.97 8.15
C ARG A 454 1.97 13.62 9.49
N MET A 455 3.20 13.47 9.97
CA MET A 455 3.68 14.08 11.21
C MET A 455 4.41 15.40 10.98
N ASP A 456 4.50 15.90 9.74
CA ASP A 456 5.15 17.17 9.42
C ASP A 456 4.63 18.36 10.26
N PRO A 457 3.32 18.53 10.49
CA PRO A 457 2.79 19.66 11.26
C PRO A 457 3.24 19.73 12.73
N PHE A 458 3.78 18.64 13.29
CA PHE A 458 4.17 18.58 14.69
C PHE A 458 5.66 18.91 14.90
N VAL A 459 6.48 18.93 13.85
CA VAL A 459 7.94 18.94 13.99
C VAL A 459 8.46 20.24 14.59
N ASP A 460 8.13 21.40 14.02
CA ASP A 460 8.60 22.69 14.55
C ASP A 460 8.10 22.91 15.99
N LEU A 461 6.85 22.54 16.26
CA LEU A 461 6.26 22.61 17.61
C LEU A 461 7.05 21.74 18.60
N PHE A 462 7.27 20.46 18.31
CA PHE A 462 7.93 19.56 19.25
C PHE A 462 9.41 19.91 19.44
N GLN A 463 10.11 20.32 18.38
CA GLN A 463 11.49 20.78 18.47
C GLN A 463 11.62 22.10 19.24
N SER A 464 10.63 23.00 19.16
CA SER A 464 10.58 24.19 20.02
C SER A 464 10.49 23.85 21.51
N GLN A 465 9.97 22.66 21.84
CA GLN A 465 9.89 22.11 23.20
C GLN A 465 11.07 21.17 23.54
N GLY A 466 12.10 21.13 22.69
CA GLY A 466 13.30 20.31 22.86
C GLY A 466 13.12 18.81 22.58
N GLY A 467 12.01 18.40 21.97
CA GLY A 467 11.72 17.00 21.62
C GLY A 467 11.70 16.74 20.12
N SER A 468 11.58 15.47 19.73
CA SER A 468 11.52 15.05 18.32
C SER A 468 12.74 15.54 17.50
N MET A 469 13.90 15.61 18.13
CA MET A 469 15.14 16.10 17.52
C MET A 469 15.68 15.15 16.46
N VAL A 470 15.54 13.83 16.67
CA VAL A 470 15.86 12.80 15.67
C VAL A 470 14.60 12.02 15.38
N MET A 471 14.17 12.04 14.13
CA MET A 471 12.95 11.37 13.68
C MET A 471 13.31 10.23 12.74
N LEU A 472 12.63 9.09 12.85
CA LEU A 472 12.83 7.91 12.01
C LEU A 472 11.49 7.48 11.42
N ALA A 473 11.38 7.35 10.10
CA ALA A 473 10.14 6.96 9.41
C ALA A 473 10.43 6.57 7.96
N LYS A 474 9.43 6.63 7.06
CA LYS A 474 9.66 6.51 5.60
C LYS A 474 8.97 7.59 4.79
N GLY A 475 9.45 7.77 3.56
CA GLY A 475 8.93 8.73 2.60
C GLY A 475 9.61 10.10 2.67
N ASN A 476 9.50 10.85 1.58
CA ASN A 476 9.88 12.26 1.52
C ASN A 476 8.96 13.15 2.39
N ARG A 477 9.48 14.29 2.85
CA ARG A 477 8.76 15.22 3.73
C ARG A 477 8.62 16.59 3.07
N SER A 478 7.75 17.43 3.64
CA SER A 478 7.58 18.81 3.20
C SER A 478 8.73 19.70 3.68
N LYS A 479 8.89 20.85 3.00
CA LYS A 479 9.95 21.82 3.29
C LYS A 479 9.93 22.33 4.74
N GLN A 480 8.77 22.37 5.39
CA GLN A 480 8.66 22.83 6.79
C GLN A 480 9.53 22.00 7.75
N VAL A 481 9.72 20.70 7.46
CA VAL A 481 10.56 19.82 8.27
C VAL A 481 12.03 20.13 8.05
N THR A 482 12.44 20.36 6.81
CA THR A 482 13.80 20.83 6.48
C THR A 482 14.13 22.14 7.19
N ASP A 483 13.18 23.08 7.20
CA ASP A 483 13.36 24.37 7.86
C ASP A 483 13.42 24.24 9.39
N ALA A 484 12.58 23.39 9.99
CA ALA A 484 12.60 23.10 11.43
C ALA A 484 13.91 22.42 11.86
N CYS A 485 14.34 21.37 11.14
CA CYS A 485 15.61 20.71 11.40
C CYS A 485 16.80 21.67 11.33
N LYS A 486 16.83 22.56 10.32
CA LYS A 486 17.85 23.61 10.23
C LYS A 486 17.80 24.59 11.41
N LYS A 487 16.60 24.97 11.84
CA LYS A 487 16.37 25.97 12.89
C LYS A 487 16.78 25.45 14.27
N TYR A 488 16.47 24.18 14.58
CA TYR A 488 16.68 23.62 15.91
C TYR A 488 17.84 22.62 16.01
N GLY A 489 18.47 22.26 14.89
CA GLY A 489 19.55 21.28 14.85
C GLY A 489 19.06 19.83 14.86
N GLY A 490 17.92 19.56 14.22
CA GLY A 490 17.29 18.23 14.16
C GLY A 490 17.65 17.42 12.91
N PHE A 491 17.26 16.14 12.89
CA PHE A 491 17.49 15.21 11.79
C PHE A 491 16.24 14.39 11.46
N TYR A 492 16.06 14.08 10.18
CA TYR A 492 15.14 13.04 9.73
C TYR A 492 15.92 11.90 9.07
N LEU A 493 15.72 10.71 9.60
CA LEU A 493 16.27 9.45 9.15
C LEU A 493 15.18 8.66 8.39
N GLY A 494 15.46 8.32 7.13
CA GLY A 494 14.60 7.48 6.31
C GLY A 494 14.97 6.01 6.47
N SER A 495 14.05 5.21 7.01
CA SER A 495 14.08 3.75 6.98
C SER A 495 13.44 3.22 5.70
N ILE A 496 13.77 2.00 5.32
CA ILE A 496 13.13 1.31 4.20
C ILE A 496 11.68 0.99 4.58
N GLY A 497 10.73 1.50 3.79
CA GLY A 497 9.31 1.16 3.89
C GLY A 497 9.02 -0.16 3.21
N GLY A 498 8.28 -1.06 3.88
CA GLY A 498 7.92 -2.36 3.33
C GLY A 498 8.42 -3.54 4.15
N PRO A 499 9.74 -3.72 4.37
CA PRO A 499 10.31 -4.95 4.91
C PRO A 499 10.14 -5.09 6.45
N ALA A 500 8.90 -5.08 6.91
CA ALA A 500 8.54 -5.05 8.32
C ALA A 500 8.85 -6.33 9.09
N ALA A 501 8.79 -7.50 8.42
CA ALA A 501 9.11 -8.78 9.02
C ALA A 501 10.64 -8.95 9.21
N VAL A 502 11.44 -8.46 8.26
CA VAL A 502 12.91 -8.39 8.40
C VAL A 502 13.29 -7.54 9.60
N LEU A 503 12.73 -6.33 9.72
CA LEU A 503 13.00 -5.45 10.86
C LEU A 503 12.61 -6.10 12.20
N ALA A 504 11.47 -6.79 12.24
CA ALA A 504 11.01 -7.47 13.44
C ALA A 504 11.88 -8.66 13.85
N GLN A 505 12.39 -9.43 12.88
CA GLN A 505 13.21 -10.60 13.12
C GLN A 505 14.66 -10.21 13.48
N ASP A 506 15.24 -9.31 12.70
CA ASP A 506 16.68 -9.10 12.69
C ASP A 506 17.09 -7.86 13.50
N ALA A 507 16.27 -6.81 13.55
CA ALA A 507 16.66 -5.53 14.15
C ALA A 507 16.00 -5.24 15.51
N ILE A 508 14.72 -5.59 15.71
CA ILE A 508 13.98 -5.23 16.93
C ILE A 508 14.12 -6.34 17.97
N LYS A 509 14.71 -6.00 19.12
CA LYS A 509 15.06 -6.97 20.18
C LYS A 509 14.10 -6.95 21.36
N LYS A 510 13.42 -5.83 21.59
CA LYS A 510 12.45 -5.67 22.67
C LYS A 510 11.39 -4.64 22.29
N VAL A 511 10.15 -4.89 22.70
CA VAL A 511 9.01 -3.96 22.55
C VAL A 511 8.27 -3.83 23.88
N GLU A 512 8.04 -2.60 24.32
CA GLU A 512 7.29 -2.28 25.53
C GLU A 512 6.28 -1.16 25.25
N CYS A 513 5.02 -1.34 25.66
CA CYS A 513 4.01 -0.28 25.58
C CYS A 513 4.25 0.71 26.74
N LEU A 514 4.79 1.87 26.41
CA LEU A 514 5.25 2.86 27.38
C LEU A 514 4.10 3.73 27.89
N ASP A 515 3.27 4.26 26.99
CA ASP A 515 2.21 5.23 27.32
C ASP A 515 1.04 5.14 26.33
N MET A 516 -0.11 5.73 26.68
CA MET A 516 -1.31 5.82 25.84
C MET A 516 -1.83 4.46 25.36
N LYS A 517 -1.85 3.46 26.26
CA LYS A 517 -2.11 2.05 25.96
C LYS A 517 -3.47 1.79 25.31
N GLU A 518 -4.46 2.61 25.61
CA GLU A 518 -5.81 2.52 25.06
C GLU A 518 -5.88 2.81 23.56
N LEU A 519 -4.83 3.38 22.97
CA LEU A 519 -4.71 3.62 21.53
C LEU A 519 -4.33 2.36 20.72
N GLY A 520 -4.12 1.22 21.38
CA GLY A 520 -3.75 -0.04 20.73
C GLY A 520 -2.43 0.09 19.96
N MET A 521 -2.44 -0.19 18.65
CA MET A 521 -1.23 -0.07 17.82
C MET A 521 -0.68 1.35 17.67
N GLU A 522 -1.47 2.38 18.02
CA GLU A 522 -1.06 3.79 18.02
C GLU A 522 -0.57 4.30 19.37
N ALA A 523 -0.46 3.42 20.37
CA ALA A 523 0.15 3.75 21.66
C ALA A 523 1.62 4.22 21.50
N VAL A 524 2.17 4.80 22.55
CA VAL A 524 3.60 5.10 22.60
C VAL A 524 4.33 3.83 23.02
N TRP A 525 5.32 3.42 22.23
CA TRP A 525 6.15 2.25 22.52
C TRP A 525 7.59 2.67 22.82
N LYS A 526 8.28 1.85 23.57
CA LYS A 526 9.73 1.89 23.72
C LYS A 526 10.30 0.60 23.13
N ILE A 527 11.23 0.73 22.20
CA ILE A 527 11.87 -0.41 21.55
C ILE A 527 13.38 -0.34 21.69
N ASP A 528 14.02 -1.49 21.78
CA ASP A 528 15.47 -1.63 21.66
C ASP A 528 15.78 -2.27 20.30
N VAL A 529 16.67 -1.63 19.55
CA VAL A 529 17.06 -2.07 18.22
C VAL A 529 18.56 -2.31 18.13
N GLU A 530 18.95 -3.24 17.25
CA GLU A 530 20.32 -3.49 16.84
C GLU A 530 20.39 -3.47 15.31
N ASP A 531 21.46 -2.86 14.79
CA ASP A 531 21.74 -2.72 13.37
C ASP A 531 20.55 -2.27 12.48
N PHE A 532 19.73 -1.35 12.99
CA PHE A 532 18.55 -0.86 12.28
C PHE A 532 18.96 0.05 11.10
N PRO A 533 18.58 -0.27 9.85
CA PRO A 533 19.02 0.48 8.67
C PRO A 533 18.24 1.79 8.49
N ALA A 534 18.98 2.87 8.23
CA ALA A 534 18.40 4.16 7.87
C ALA A 534 19.33 4.98 6.96
N PHE A 535 18.80 6.07 6.39
CA PHE A 535 19.56 7.07 5.65
C PHE A 535 19.31 8.45 6.25
N ILE A 536 20.32 9.32 6.29
CA ILE A 536 20.10 10.74 6.59
C ILE A 536 19.34 11.35 5.40
N VAL A 537 18.07 11.71 5.63
CA VAL A 537 17.22 12.33 4.61
C VAL A 537 17.20 13.84 4.75
N VAL A 538 17.03 14.36 5.98
CA VAL A 538 17.17 15.78 6.29
C VAL A 538 18.21 15.94 7.37
N ASP A 539 19.11 16.91 7.19
CA ASP A 539 20.12 17.27 8.16
C ASP A 539 19.79 18.58 8.92
N ASP A 540 20.64 18.90 9.87
CA ASP A 540 20.62 20.11 10.70
C ASP A 540 21.05 21.39 9.96
N LYS A 541 21.29 21.33 8.65
CA LYS A 541 21.86 22.42 7.84
C LYS A 541 20.89 22.92 6.76
N GLY A 542 19.75 22.25 6.62
CA GLY A 542 18.71 22.55 5.64
C GLY A 542 18.87 21.81 4.32
N ASN A 543 19.62 20.70 4.30
CA ASN A 543 19.71 19.81 3.15
C ASN A 543 18.59 18.76 3.21
N ASP A 544 18.14 18.32 2.04
CA ASP A 544 17.15 17.25 1.88
C ASP A 544 17.59 16.34 0.73
N PHE A 545 17.70 15.03 1.01
CA PHE A 545 18.01 13.97 0.06
C PHE A 545 17.23 14.13 -1.25
N PHE A 546 15.90 14.30 -1.14
CA PHE A 546 15.00 14.26 -2.30
C PHE A 546 15.00 15.57 -3.10
N LYS A 547 15.65 16.63 -2.61
CA LYS A 547 15.88 17.88 -3.35
C LYS A 547 17.18 17.87 -4.14
N GLN A 548 18.01 16.84 -3.96
CA GLN A 548 19.31 16.66 -4.61
C GLN A 548 19.32 15.49 -5.61
N LEU A 549 18.14 15.08 -6.11
CA LEU A 549 17.97 13.97 -7.06
C LEU A 549 17.76 14.48 -8.48
#